data_AF-A0A2R7UJ47-F1
#
_entry.id   AF-A0A2R7UJ47-F1
#
_cell.length_a   1.000
_cell.length_b   1.000
_cell.length_c   1.000
_cell.angle_alpha   90.00
_cell.angle_beta   90.00
_cell.angle_gamma   90.00
#
_symmetry.space_group_name_H-M   'P 1'
#
loop_
_entity.id
_entity.type
_entity.pdbx_description
1 polymer ?
#
loop_
_entity_poly.entity_id
_entity_poly.type
_entity_poly.pdbx_seq_one_letter_code
_entity_poly.pdbx_strand_id
1 'polypeptide(L)'
;MAKPLQEYARKRDFNATPEPSGKRSRGKRAHALQFCIQKHDASHLHYDFRLELDGTLKSWAIPKGPSLDPKVRRLAVHVEDHPLDYADFEGHIPEGHYGAGDVIVWDRGIWEPEGDAHEAYAKGKLRFRLQGEKLSGVWNLFRTHLAGKKEQWMLVKSHDGQARSEADYSIVDALPDSVLSDRTLVPRKPAAKKAAAPRRKTASKGRKLPLPAQLQPQLATLVDSPPSGDWRYEVKFDGYRILARIDGDDVRLFTRNGHDWSGKMPRQVAALRALGIDSGWLDGEVVVAGEDGAADFQALQNAFDTEHDEHITYYLFDLPFLGGQDLRQLPLQDRRTTLQRLLEHNESDVLKYSADFDQPVESLLDSACRLQLEGLIGKRVDSPYSGRRSPDWIKLKCKQRQEFVIVGYTDPKGSRSGFGALLLALHDHDSGELRYAGKVGTGFSATTLASIHARLKPLEIARPALPNP
;
A
#
# COMPACT_ATOMS: atom_id res chain seq x y z
N MET A 1 -26.10 23.85 24.15
CA MET A 1 -25.48 22.53 23.84
C MET A 1 -25.94 22.10 22.46
N ALA A 2 -25.01 21.87 21.54
CA ALA A 2 -25.36 21.37 20.20
C ALA A 2 -26.12 20.04 20.33
N LYS A 3 -27.19 19.85 19.56
CA LYS A 3 -27.98 18.61 19.61
C LYS A 3 -27.12 17.50 18.96
N PRO A 4 -26.77 16.40 19.64
CA PRO A 4 -25.84 15.37 19.13
C PRO A 4 -26.22 14.80 17.75
N LEU A 5 -27.53 14.69 17.47
CA LEU A 5 -28.07 14.16 16.21
C LEU A 5 -28.33 15.23 15.13
N GLN A 6 -27.90 16.48 15.33
CA GLN A 6 -28.20 17.57 14.39
C GLN A 6 -27.55 17.35 13.03
N GLU A 7 -26.30 16.87 13.01
CA GLU A 7 -25.61 16.58 11.74
C GLU A 7 -26.22 15.35 11.04
N TYR A 8 -26.62 14.33 11.81
CA TYR A 8 -27.34 13.17 11.29
C TYR A 8 -28.64 13.59 10.60
N ALA A 9 -29.51 14.31 11.31
CA ALA A 9 -30.79 14.78 10.77
C ALA A 9 -30.62 15.74 9.57
N ARG A 10 -29.54 16.53 9.52
CA ARG A 10 -29.26 17.42 8.38
C ARG A 10 -28.88 16.66 7.10
N LYS A 11 -28.27 15.48 7.23
CA LYS A 11 -27.76 14.70 6.09
C LYS A 11 -28.82 13.74 5.49
N ARG A 12 -29.97 13.55 6.15
CA ARG A 12 -31.01 12.60 5.72
C ARG A 12 -32.32 13.29 5.39
N ASP A 13 -33.03 12.73 4.41
CA ASP A 13 -34.43 13.02 4.15
C ASP A 13 -35.28 11.81 4.54
N PHE A 14 -35.86 11.84 5.75
CA PHE A 14 -36.60 10.73 6.33
C PHE A 14 -37.94 10.43 5.64
N ASN A 15 -38.37 11.23 4.66
CA ASN A 15 -39.50 10.88 3.80
C ASN A 15 -39.09 9.97 2.63
N ALA A 16 -37.79 9.87 2.36
CA ALA A 16 -37.24 9.18 1.20
C ALA A 16 -36.18 8.11 1.55
N THR A 17 -35.61 8.14 2.77
CA THR A 17 -34.77 7.05 3.30
C THR A 17 -35.55 6.16 4.28
N PRO A 18 -35.33 4.84 4.28
CA PRO A 18 -35.88 3.94 5.31
C PRO A 18 -35.15 4.04 6.66
N GLU A 19 -34.12 4.88 6.77
CA GLU A 19 -33.36 5.09 8.01
C GLU A 19 -34.21 5.73 9.13
N PRO A 20 -34.01 5.35 10.41
CA PRO A 20 -34.77 5.88 11.52
C PRO A 20 -34.42 7.34 11.82
N SER A 21 -35.43 8.15 12.16
CA SER A 21 -35.28 9.56 12.52
C SER A 21 -34.80 9.81 13.96
N GLY A 22 -34.76 8.76 14.79
CA GLY A 22 -34.36 8.81 16.19
C GLY A 22 -35.46 9.31 17.12
N LYS A 23 -36.17 8.40 17.79
CA LYS A 23 -37.06 8.76 18.92
C LYS A 23 -36.21 8.89 20.21
N ARG A 24 -36.33 10.01 20.93
CA ARG A 24 -35.67 10.17 22.26
C ARG A 24 -36.19 9.09 23.22
N SER A 25 -35.37 8.08 23.54
CA SER A 25 -35.62 7.26 24.71
C SER A 25 -35.22 8.06 25.96
N ARG A 26 -36.09 8.07 26.98
CA ARG A 26 -35.74 8.61 28.30
C ARG A 26 -34.79 7.60 28.94
N GLY A 27 -33.56 8.02 29.23
CA GLY A 27 -32.55 7.18 29.88
C GLY A 27 -33.09 6.55 31.16
N LYS A 28 -33.09 5.22 31.23
CA LYS A 28 -33.25 4.48 32.49
C LYS A 28 -31.85 4.20 33.06
N ARG A 29 -31.79 4.05 34.39
CA ARG A 29 -30.59 3.72 35.18
C ARG A 29 -29.84 2.51 34.59
N ALA A 30 -28.51 2.58 34.65
CA ALA A 30 -27.53 1.48 34.54
C ALA A 30 -27.96 0.34 33.62
N HIS A 31 -28.16 0.62 32.33
CA HIS A 31 -28.20 -0.43 31.32
C HIS A 31 -26.79 -0.67 30.77
N ALA A 32 -26.50 -1.92 30.39
CA ALA A 32 -25.26 -2.25 29.72
C ALA A 32 -25.17 -1.46 28.40
N LEU A 33 -24.03 -0.80 28.15
CA LEU A 33 -23.85 0.01 26.95
C LEU A 33 -23.81 -0.91 25.73
N GLN A 34 -24.66 -0.64 24.74
CA GLN A 34 -24.69 -1.47 23.54
C GLN A 34 -23.62 -1.05 22.53
N PHE A 35 -23.19 -1.99 21.70
CA PHE A 35 -22.46 -1.70 20.47
C PHE A 35 -23.13 -2.41 19.30
N CYS A 36 -22.92 -1.87 18.10
CA CYS A 36 -23.23 -2.57 16.87
C CYS A 36 -22.16 -2.31 15.82
N ILE A 37 -22.08 -3.22 14.86
CA ILE A 37 -21.25 -3.09 13.68
C ILE A 37 -22.14 -3.36 12.49
N GLN A 38 -22.28 -2.36 11.61
CA GLN A 38 -23.03 -2.53 10.37
C GLN A 38 -22.07 -2.71 9.21
N LYS A 39 -22.33 -3.69 8.35
CA LYS A 39 -21.62 -3.82 7.07
C LYS A 39 -22.42 -3.04 6.04
N HIS A 40 -21.75 -2.17 5.30
CA HIS A 40 -22.38 -1.19 4.43
C HIS A 40 -21.72 -1.25 3.04
N ASP A 41 -22.49 -1.68 2.03
CA ASP A 41 -22.08 -1.68 0.63
C ASP A 41 -22.53 -0.39 -0.07
N ALA A 42 -21.83 0.70 0.26
CA ALA A 42 -22.02 2.01 -0.37
C ALA A 42 -21.17 2.13 -1.64
N SER A 43 -20.62 3.32 -1.95
CA SER A 43 -19.61 3.46 -3.02
C SER A 43 -18.40 2.52 -2.82
N HIS A 44 -18.10 2.20 -1.56
CA HIS A 44 -17.15 1.17 -1.16
C HIS A 44 -17.70 0.40 0.04
N LEU A 45 -17.43 -0.91 0.08
CA LEU A 45 -17.72 -1.75 1.22
C LEU A 45 -16.93 -1.29 2.45
N HIS A 46 -17.62 -1.10 3.57
CA HIS A 46 -17.00 -0.78 4.86
C HIS A 46 -17.84 -1.30 6.02
N TYR A 47 -17.27 -1.22 7.23
CA TYR A 47 -17.93 -1.63 8.47
C TYR A 47 -18.06 -0.43 9.40
N ASP A 48 -19.28 0.01 9.69
CA ASP A 48 -19.56 1.06 10.65
C ASP A 48 -19.55 0.49 12.06
N PHE A 49 -18.47 0.72 12.80
CA PHE A 49 -18.34 0.36 14.21
C PHE A 49 -18.95 1.45 15.09
N ARG A 50 -19.84 1.05 16.01
CA ARG A 50 -20.64 1.99 16.80
C ARG A 50 -20.69 1.62 18.27
N LEU A 51 -20.41 2.58 19.15
CA LEU A 51 -20.51 2.44 20.60
C LEU A 51 -21.58 3.38 21.16
N GLU A 52 -22.48 2.87 22.00
CA GLU A 52 -23.40 3.73 22.73
C GLU A 52 -22.66 4.58 23.77
N LEU A 53 -22.79 5.90 23.65
CA LEU A 53 -22.35 6.87 24.64
C LEU A 53 -23.24 8.13 24.54
N ASP A 54 -23.63 8.69 25.69
CA ASP A 54 -24.50 9.88 25.78
C ASP A 54 -25.87 9.75 25.07
N GLY A 55 -26.44 8.54 25.05
CA GLY A 55 -27.73 8.27 24.42
C GLY A 55 -27.69 8.35 22.88
N THR A 56 -26.51 8.23 22.30
CA THR A 56 -26.25 8.16 20.86
C THR A 56 -25.23 7.08 20.55
N LEU A 57 -25.13 6.69 19.28
CA LEU A 57 -24.10 5.80 18.77
C LEU A 57 -22.93 6.64 18.24
N LYS A 58 -21.81 6.67 18.97
CA LYS A 58 -20.53 7.18 18.47
C LYS A 58 -20.02 6.25 17.39
N SER A 59 -19.63 6.80 16.25
CA SER A 59 -19.63 6.03 15.00
C SER A 59 -18.34 6.20 14.21
N TRP A 60 -17.80 5.06 13.73
CA TRP A 60 -16.58 5.03 12.93
C TRP A 60 -16.71 4.09 11.74
N ALA A 61 -16.41 4.58 10.54
CA ALA A 61 -16.30 3.75 9.35
C ALA A 61 -14.94 3.06 9.30
N ILE A 62 -14.93 1.72 9.21
CA ILE A 62 -13.74 0.87 9.13
C ILE A 62 -13.72 0.17 7.77
N PRO A 63 -12.97 0.68 6.76
CA PRO A 63 -13.03 0.15 5.40
C PRO A 63 -12.70 -1.35 5.27
N LYS A 64 -11.74 -1.84 6.05
CA LYS A 64 -11.32 -3.26 6.04
C LYS A 64 -12.00 -4.12 7.12
N GLY A 65 -12.96 -3.56 7.86
CA GLY A 65 -13.59 -4.20 9.01
C GLY A 65 -12.64 -4.49 10.18
N PRO A 66 -13.15 -5.03 11.29
CA PRO A 66 -12.35 -5.41 12.45
C PRO A 66 -11.42 -6.59 12.15
N SER A 67 -10.28 -6.66 12.84
CA SER A 67 -9.35 -7.80 12.79
C SER A 67 -9.16 -8.36 14.20
N LEU A 68 -9.12 -9.69 14.34
CA LEU A 68 -8.79 -10.35 15.61
C LEU A 68 -7.28 -10.38 15.87
N ASP A 69 -6.46 -9.90 14.94
CA ASP A 69 -5.01 -9.91 15.08
C ASP A 69 -4.54 -8.68 15.87
N PRO A 70 -3.90 -8.86 17.04
CA PRO A 70 -3.38 -7.73 17.81
C PRO A 70 -2.29 -6.92 17.12
N LYS A 71 -1.64 -7.48 16.09
CA LYS A 71 -0.62 -6.79 15.29
C LYS A 71 -1.24 -5.88 14.23
N VAL A 72 -2.52 -6.08 13.91
CA VAL A 72 -3.22 -5.34 12.86
C VAL A 72 -3.95 -4.16 13.47
N ARG A 73 -3.66 -2.97 12.93
CA ARG A 73 -4.34 -1.73 13.31
C ARG A 73 -5.29 -1.32 12.20
N ARG A 74 -6.60 -1.27 12.50
CA ARG A 74 -7.64 -0.92 11.52
C ARG A 74 -7.97 0.57 11.61
N LEU A 75 -7.84 1.28 10.48
CA LEU A 75 -8.29 2.67 10.39
C LEU A 75 -9.80 2.75 10.64
N ALA A 76 -10.18 3.63 11.56
CA ALA A 76 -11.56 3.90 11.96
C ALA A 76 -11.82 5.41 11.79
N VAL A 77 -12.51 5.79 10.71
CA VAL A 77 -12.78 7.20 10.39
C VAL A 77 -14.01 7.64 11.14
N HIS A 78 -13.89 8.65 12.00
CA HIS A 78 -15.02 9.14 12.79
C HIS A 78 -16.08 9.80 11.87
N VAL A 79 -17.34 9.42 12.04
CA VAL A 79 -18.50 9.96 11.32
C VAL A 79 -19.53 10.51 12.30
N GLU A 80 -20.59 11.14 11.80
CA GLU A 80 -21.62 11.70 12.67
C GLU A 80 -22.27 10.65 13.58
N ASP A 81 -22.72 11.07 14.76
CA ASP A 81 -23.43 10.20 15.70
C ASP A 81 -24.76 9.73 15.11
N HIS A 82 -25.16 8.51 15.44
CA HIS A 82 -26.42 7.91 14.99
C HIS A 82 -27.39 7.71 16.16
N PRO A 83 -28.71 7.70 15.92
CA PRO A 83 -29.68 7.41 16.97
C PRO A 83 -29.61 5.94 17.38
N LEU A 84 -30.02 5.62 18.61
CA LEU A 84 -29.91 4.26 19.16
C LEU A 84 -30.74 3.22 18.38
N ASP A 85 -31.88 3.63 17.82
CA ASP A 85 -32.73 2.79 16.97
C ASP A 85 -32.08 2.43 15.62
N TYR A 86 -30.99 3.12 15.24
CA TYR A 86 -30.18 2.75 14.08
C TYR A 86 -29.39 1.46 14.29
N ALA A 87 -29.17 1.04 15.53
CA ALA A 87 -28.36 -0.15 15.84
C ALA A 87 -28.91 -1.44 15.22
N ASP A 88 -30.23 -1.52 15.06
CA ASP A 88 -30.94 -2.68 14.52
C ASP A 88 -31.37 -2.48 13.05
N PHE A 89 -30.93 -1.40 12.38
CA PHE A 89 -31.34 -1.09 11.01
C PHE A 89 -30.61 -1.97 9.97
N GLU A 90 -31.40 -2.60 9.11
CA GLU A 90 -30.97 -3.27 7.88
C GLU A 90 -31.88 -2.87 6.71
N GLY A 91 -31.30 -2.63 5.54
CA GLY A 91 -32.08 -2.16 4.40
C GLY A 91 -31.22 -1.64 3.25
N HIS A 92 -31.90 -1.25 2.17
CA HIS A 92 -31.30 -0.58 1.03
C HIS A 92 -31.58 0.92 1.13
N ILE A 93 -30.53 1.74 1.16
CA ILE A 93 -30.60 3.21 1.13
C ILE A 93 -30.59 3.64 -0.35
N PRO A 94 -31.65 4.31 -0.85
CA PRO A 94 -31.77 4.61 -2.27
C PRO A 94 -30.65 5.51 -2.82
N GLU A 95 -30.35 5.38 -4.11
CA GLU A 95 -29.40 6.24 -4.82
C GLU A 95 -29.74 7.73 -4.68
N GLY A 96 -28.72 8.57 -4.58
CA GLY A 96 -28.87 10.02 -4.38
C GLY A 96 -29.02 10.45 -2.91
N HIS A 97 -29.23 9.50 -1.99
CA HIS A 97 -29.20 9.76 -0.55
C HIS A 97 -27.79 9.58 0.02
N TYR A 98 -27.50 10.27 1.13
CA TYR A 98 -26.22 10.15 1.82
C TYR A 98 -26.08 8.73 2.40
N GLY A 99 -25.03 8.01 1.99
CA GLY A 99 -24.86 6.60 2.36
C GLY A 99 -25.73 5.66 1.53
N ALA A 100 -26.05 5.99 0.28
CA ALA A 100 -26.71 5.07 -0.64
C ALA A 100 -25.96 3.73 -0.73
N GLY A 101 -26.71 2.63 -0.67
CA GLY A 101 -26.15 1.28 -0.57
C GLY A 101 -26.97 0.35 0.33
N ASP A 102 -26.61 -0.93 0.33
CA ASP A 102 -27.22 -1.91 1.23
C ASP A 102 -26.49 -1.97 2.58
N VAL A 103 -27.25 -2.08 3.67
CA VAL A 103 -26.78 -2.12 5.05
C VAL A 103 -27.31 -3.36 5.74
N ILE A 104 -26.44 -4.09 6.44
CA ILE A 104 -26.80 -5.17 7.38
C ILE A 104 -26.13 -4.97 8.73
N VAL A 105 -26.72 -5.51 9.80
CA VAL A 105 -26.10 -5.59 11.13
C VAL A 105 -25.17 -6.80 11.14
N TRP A 106 -23.87 -6.55 11.06
CA TRP A 106 -22.83 -7.58 11.00
C TRP A 106 -22.47 -8.12 12.39
N ASP A 107 -22.51 -7.31 13.44
CA ASP A 107 -22.31 -7.76 14.82
C ASP A 107 -23.04 -6.82 15.78
N ARG A 108 -23.37 -7.30 16.97
CA ARG A 108 -23.99 -6.51 18.03
C ARG A 108 -23.73 -7.13 19.38
N GLY A 109 -23.85 -6.33 20.43
CA GLY A 109 -23.80 -6.83 21.80
C GLY A 109 -23.59 -5.71 22.79
N ILE A 110 -22.89 -6.01 23.88
CA ILE A 110 -22.55 -5.04 24.91
C ILE A 110 -21.06 -4.72 24.89
N TRP A 111 -20.73 -3.48 25.24
CA TRP A 111 -19.36 -3.06 25.47
C TRP A 111 -19.19 -2.54 26.89
N GLU A 112 -18.03 -2.84 27.47
CA GLU A 112 -17.67 -2.44 28.83
C GLU A 112 -16.40 -1.57 28.76
N PRO A 113 -16.49 -0.25 29.03
CA PRO A 113 -15.31 0.61 29.11
C PRO A 113 -14.39 0.19 30.26
N GLU A 114 -13.08 0.25 30.03
CA GLU A 114 -12.09 0.20 31.10
C GLU A 114 -11.89 1.62 31.64
N GLY A 115 -12.47 1.90 32.81
CA GLY A 115 -12.50 3.23 33.41
C GLY A 115 -13.70 4.08 32.97
N ASP A 116 -13.57 5.40 33.07
CA ASP A 116 -14.63 6.33 32.68
C ASP A 116 -14.67 6.52 31.15
N ALA A 117 -15.80 6.15 30.54
CA ALA A 117 -15.97 6.19 29.09
C ALA A 117 -15.91 7.61 28.52
N HIS A 118 -16.45 8.60 29.23
CA HIS A 118 -16.50 9.99 28.78
C HIS A 118 -15.11 10.60 28.73
N GLU A 119 -14.32 10.42 29.79
CA GLU A 119 -12.94 10.87 29.83
C GLU A 119 -12.08 10.17 28.77
N ALA A 120 -12.21 8.85 28.65
CA ALA A 120 -11.46 8.05 27.70
C ALA A 120 -11.75 8.44 26.24
N TYR A 121 -13.02 8.69 25.91
CA TYR A 121 -13.43 9.19 24.60
C TYR A 121 -12.90 10.61 24.34
N ALA A 122 -13.03 11.53 25.31
CA ALA A 122 -12.55 12.91 25.18
C ALA A 122 -11.02 12.97 24.97
N LYS A 123 -10.27 12.14 25.70
CA LYS A 123 -8.81 11.97 25.56
C LYS A 123 -8.42 11.27 24.26
N GLY A 124 -9.37 10.66 23.55
CA GLY A 124 -9.12 9.92 22.32
C GLY A 124 -8.44 8.57 22.56
N LYS A 125 -8.67 7.92 23.71
CA LYS A 125 -8.07 6.63 24.08
C LYS A 125 -9.08 5.79 24.84
N LEU A 126 -9.84 4.99 24.11
CA LEU A 126 -10.81 4.05 24.65
C LEU A 126 -10.19 2.66 24.69
N ARG A 127 -10.15 2.04 25.87
CA ARG A 127 -9.93 0.61 26.04
C ARG A 127 -11.21 0.01 26.60
N PHE A 128 -11.68 -1.07 26.01
CA PHE A 128 -12.95 -1.66 26.37
C PHE A 128 -13.02 -3.15 26.04
N ARG A 129 -13.96 -3.85 26.68
CA ARG A 129 -14.29 -5.23 26.36
C ARG A 129 -15.56 -5.27 25.51
N LEU A 130 -15.55 -6.07 24.44
CA LEU A 130 -16.74 -6.41 23.68
C LEU A 130 -17.25 -7.79 24.11
N GLN A 131 -18.57 -7.91 24.19
CA GLN A 131 -19.30 -9.17 24.28
C GLN A 131 -20.39 -9.13 23.21
N GLY A 132 -20.00 -9.42 21.97
CA GLY A 132 -20.90 -9.53 20.84
C GLY A 132 -21.13 -10.96 20.39
N GLU A 133 -21.94 -11.09 19.36
CA GLU A 133 -22.20 -12.37 18.69
C GLU A 133 -20.98 -12.86 17.91
N LYS A 134 -20.18 -11.94 17.34
CA LYS A 134 -18.94 -12.25 16.61
C LYS A 134 -17.69 -11.78 17.33
N LEU A 135 -17.63 -10.51 17.72
CA LEU A 135 -16.47 -9.95 18.39
C LEU A 135 -16.57 -10.10 19.91
N SER A 136 -15.49 -10.61 20.50
CA SER A 136 -15.35 -10.71 21.95
C SER A 136 -13.94 -10.33 22.41
N GLY A 137 -13.79 -10.09 23.71
CA GLY A 137 -12.50 -9.77 24.33
C GLY A 137 -12.20 -8.27 24.35
N VAL A 138 -10.95 -7.92 24.62
CA VAL A 138 -10.50 -6.54 24.87
C VAL A 138 -10.00 -5.89 23.58
N TRP A 139 -10.39 -4.64 23.38
CA TRP A 139 -10.13 -3.80 22.21
C TRP A 139 -9.64 -2.42 22.65
N ASN A 140 -8.91 -1.76 21.75
CA ASN A 140 -8.44 -0.40 21.92
C ASN A 140 -8.84 0.42 20.71
N LEU A 141 -9.39 1.60 20.96
CA LEU A 141 -9.73 2.59 19.95
C LEU A 141 -9.06 3.91 20.34
N PHE A 142 -8.09 4.36 19.55
CA PHE A 142 -7.35 5.59 19.86
C PHE A 142 -7.31 6.56 18.69
N ARG A 143 -7.45 7.85 18.98
CA ARG A 143 -7.41 8.95 18.04
C ARG A 143 -5.97 9.27 17.67
N THR A 144 -5.74 9.54 16.40
CA THR A 144 -4.42 9.89 15.84
C THR A 144 -4.40 11.36 15.43
N HIS A 145 -3.19 11.93 15.31
CA HIS A 145 -2.97 13.30 14.84
C HIS A 145 -2.62 13.35 13.33
N LEU A 146 -3.05 12.36 12.56
CA LEU A 146 -2.87 12.32 11.11
C LEU A 146 -3.67 13.45 10.44
N ALA A 147 -3.08 14.11 9.44
CA ALA A 147 -3.73 15.18 8.69
C ALA A 147 -4.91 14.63 7.86
N GLY A 148 -6.11 15.20 8.02
CA GLY A 148 -7.31 14.79 7.28
C GLY A 148 -8.51 15.69 7.54
N LYS A 149 -9.53 15.62 6.67
CA LYS A 149 -10.78 16.41 6.81
C LYS A 149 -11.70 15.94 7.96
N LYS A 150 -11.48 14.74 8.50
CA LYS A 150 -12.24 14.10 9.59
C LYS A 150 -11.27 13.49 10.60
N GLU A 151 -11.69 13.37 11.86
CA GLU A 151 -10.88 12.75 12.90
C GLU A 151 -10.61 11.26 12.61
N GLN A 152 -9.34 10.86 12.65
CA GLN A 152 -8.92 9.50 12.35
C GLN A 152 -8.58 8.74 13.64
N TRP A 153 -9.20 7.59 13.83
CA TRP A 153 -8.96 6.68 14.94
C TRP A 153 -8.39 5.36 14.43
N MET A 154 -7.85 4.55 15.32
CA MET A 154 -7.36 3.20 15.04
C MET A 154 -8.00 2.22 16.02
N LEU A 155 -8.66 1.20 15.48
CA LEU A 155 -9.19 0.05 16.22
C LEU A 155 -8.16 -1.08 16.22
N VAL A 156 -7.84 -1.61 17.39
CA VAL A 156 -6.83 -2.66 17.58
C VAL A 156 -7.30 -3.68 18.60
N LYS A 157 -7.20 -4.98 18.26
CA LYS A 157 -7.46 -6.07 19.19
C LYS A 157 -6.35 -6.15 20.24
N SER A 158 -6.70 -6.34 21.52
CA SER A 158 -5.69 -6.64 22.54
C SER A 158 -5.23 -8.09 22.45
N HIS A 159 -3.99 -8.36 22.87
CA HIS A 159 -3.49 -9.71 23.10
C HIS A 159 -4.25 -10.33 24.28
N ASP A 160 -5.26 -11.16 23.97
CA ASP A 160 -6.03 -11.95 24.94
C ASP A 160 -6.43 -13.30 24.33
N GLY A 161 -7.21 -14.10 25.07
CA GLY A 161 -7.61 -15.44 24.63
C GLY A 161 -8.51 -15.51 23.38
N GLN A 162 -9.01 -14.37 22.89
CA GLN A 162 -9.84 -14.27 21.68
C GLN A 162 -9.04 -13.72 20.48
N ALA A 163 -7.79 -13.32 20.68
CA ALA A 163 -6.91 -12.87 19.62
C ALA A 163 -6.52 -14.02 18.66
N ARG A 164 -6.52 -13.74 17.36
CA ARG A 164 -6.14 -14.70 16.31
C ARG A 164 -5.39 -13.97 15.19
N SER A 165 -4.36 -14.62 14.65
CA SER A 165 -3.63 -14.13 13.47
C SER A 165 -4.59 -13.93 12.30
N GLU A 166 -4.51 -12.78 11.62
CA GLU A 166 -5.38 -12.49 10.46
C GLU A 166 -5.06 -13.42 9.28
N ALA A 167 -3.80 -13.89 9.20
CA ALA A 167 -3.38 -14.86 8.20
C ALA A 167 -4.07 -16.23 8.39
N ASP A 168 -4.40 -16.60 9.63
CA ASP A 168 -5.03 -17.88 9.96
C ASP A 168 -6.56 -17.78 9.95
N TYR A 169 -7.10 -16.64 10.38
CA TYR A 169 -8.54 -16.44 10.53
C TYR A 169 -8.95 -14.97 10.34
N SER A 170 -9.47 -14.66 9.16
CA SER A 170 -10.18 -13.41 8.88
C SER A 170 -11.64 -13.52 9.30
N ILE A 171 -12.03 -12.83 10.38
CA ILE A 171 -13.40 -12.89 10.92
C ILE A 171 -14.45 -12.30 9.96
N VAL A 172 -14.06 -11.28 9.20
CA VAL A 172 -14.95 -10.61 8.23
C VAL A 172 -15.28 -11.50 7.02
N ASP A 173 -14.36 -12.40 6.66
CA ASP A 173 -14.55 -13.40 5.61
C ASP A 173 -15.25 -14.66 6.13
N ALA A 174 -14.91 -15.08 7.35
CA ALA A 174 -15.46 -16.28 7.96
C ALA A 174 -16.94 -16.12 8.37
N LEU A 175 -17.32 -14.92 8.82
CA LEU A 175 -18.67 -14.61 9.30
C LEU A 175 -19.23 -13.37 8.58
N PRO A 176 -19.48 -13.39 7.26
CA PRO A 176 -19.82 -12.19 6.49
C PRO A 176 -21.28 -11.73 6.63
N ASP A 177 -22.14 -12.59 7.17
CA ASP A 177 -23.60 -12.47 7.14
C ASP A 177 -24.15 -11.62 8.29
N SER A 178 -25.42 -11.22 8.20
CA SER A 178 -26.13 -10.52 9.26
C SER A 178 -26.33 -11.39 10.50
N VAL A 179 -26.29 -10.78 11.69
CA VAL A 179 -26.72 -11.43 12.94
C VAL A 179 -28.24 -11.37 13.18
N LEU A 180 -28.96 -10.53 12.43
CA LEU A 180 -30.41 -10.36 12.56
C LEU A 180 -31.23 -11.14 11.53
N SER A 181 -30.75 -11.23 10.29
CA SER A 181 -31.57 -11.70 9.16
C SER A 181 -30.91 -12.75 8.26
N ASP A 182 -29.72 -13.25 8.63
CA ASP A 182 -28.87 -14.13 7.80
C ASP A 182 -28.54 -13.56 6.40
N ARG A 183 -28.90 -12.29 6.12
CA ARG A 183 -28.62 -11.60 4.84
C ARG A 183 -27.12 -11.42 4.66
N THR A 184 -26.67 -11.50 3.41
CA THR A 184 -25.28 -11.26 3.03
C THR A 184 -25.22 -10.20 1.94
N LEU A 185 -24.35 -9.19 2.11
CA LEU A 185 -24.22 -8.08 1.14
C LEU A 185 -23.30 -8.41 -0.03
N VAL A 186 -22.35 -9.31 0.21
CA VAL A 186 -21.43 -9.80 -0.82
C VAL A 186 -21.76 -11.26 -1.03
N PRO A 187 -21.95 -11.75 -2.27
CA PRO A 187 -22.19 -13.16 -2.51
C PRO A 187 -21.10 -13.97 -1.81
N ARG A 188 -21.49 -14.92 -0.94
CA ARG A 188 -20.55 -15.85 -0.31
C ARG A 188 -19.63 -16.37 -1.42
N LYS A 189 -18.32 -16.03 -1.35
CA LYS A 189 -17.32 -16.91 -1.95
C LYS A 189 -17.70 -18.29 -1.43
N PRO A 190 -17.98 -19.29 -2.29
CA PRO A 190 -18.48 -20.57 -1.82
C PRO A 190 -17.53 -21.00 -0.71
N ALA A 191 -18.06 -21.20 0.50
CA ALA A 191 -17.28 -21.81 1.58
C ALA A 191 -16.61 -23.00 0.92
N ALA A 192 -15.28 -23.02 0.93
CA ALA A 192 -14.53 -24.13 0.35
C ALA A 192 -15.11 -25.37 1.02
N LYS A 193 -15.97 -26.10 0.29
CA LYS A 193 -16.40 -27.45 0.67
C LYS A 193 -15.09 -28.10 1.05
N LYS A 194 -14.97 -28.61 2.29
CA LYS A 194 -13.82 -29.40 2.75
C LYS A 194 -13.35 -30.18 1.54
N ALA A 195 -12.28 -29.70 0.91
CA ALA A 195 -11.79 -30.35 -0.26
C ALA A 195 -11.39 -31.70 0.31
N ALA A 196 -12.02 -32.76 -0.19
CA ALA A 196 -11.45 -34.09 -0.06
C ALA A 196 -9.95 -33.89 -0.30
N ALA A 197 -9.13 -34.32 0.66
CA ALA A 197 -7.69 -34.12 0.70
C ALA A 197 -7.18 -34.06 -0.74
N PRO A 198 -6.51 -32.95 -1.14
CA PRO A 198 -6.33 -32.66 -2.55
C PRO A 198 -5.82 -33.93 -3.17
N ARG A 199 -6.64 -34.54 -4.05
CA ARG A 199 -6.10 -35.49 -5.01
C ARG A 199 -4.96 -34.70 -5.59
N ARG A 200 -3.72 -35.11 -5.25
CA ARG A 200 -2.52 -34.69 -5.95
C ARG A 200 -2.99 -34.67 -7.40
N LYS A 201 -3.22 -33.47 -7.95
CA LYS A 201 -2.74 -33.25 -9.29
C LYS A 201 -1.28 -33.52 -9.05
N THR A 202 -0.90 -34.78 -9.31
CA THR A 202 0.44 -35.12 -9.70
C THR A 202 0.82 -33.91 -10.52
N ALA A 203 1.86 -33.21 -10.06
CA ALA A 203 2.63 -32.35 -10.94
C ALA A 203 2.53 -33.06 -12.29
N SER A 204 1.81 -32.46 -13.25
CA SER A 204 1.97 -32.92 -14.62
C SER A 204 3.47 -32.99 -14.72
N LYS A 205 4.01 -34.19 -15.02
CA LYS A 205 5.44 -34.35 -15.26
C LYS A 205 5.71 -33.32 -16.34
N GLY A 206 6.14 -32.14 -15.88
CA GLY A 206 6.01 -30.93 -16.65
C GLY A 206 7.00 -31.14 -17.75
N ARG A 207 6.51 -31.18 -18.99
CA ARG A 207 7.36 -31.21 -20.16
C ARG A 207 8.40 -30.12 -19.94
N LYS A 208 9.66 -30.49 -19.66
CA LYS A 208 10.75 -29.54 -19.40
C LYS A 208 10.71 -28.55 -20.56
N LEU A 209 10.27 -27.32 -20.29
CA LEU A 209 10.27 -26.29 -21.31
C LEU A 209 11.72 -25.81 -21.44
N PRO A 210 12.23 -25.63 -22.67
CA PRO A 210 13.58 -25.10 -22.85
C PRO A 210 13.66 -23.71 -22.20
N LEU A 211 14.73 -23.48 -21.43
CA LEU A 211 14.98 -22.19 -20.80
C LEU A 211 15.11 -21.12 -21.88
N PRO A 212 14.32 -20.02 -21.83
CA PRO A 212 14.42 -18.98 -22.84
C PRO A 212 15.83 -18.39 -22.91
N ALA A 213 16.29 -18.10 -24.13
CA ALA A 213 17.58 -17.44 -24.37
C ALA A 213 17.59 -16.00 -23.84
N GLN A 214 16.42 -15.34 -23.84
CA GLN A 214 16.24 -13.98 -23.36
C GLN A 214 14.96 -13.88 -22.54
N LEU A 215 14.96 -12.94 -21.58
CA LEU A 215 13.79 -12.58 -20.79
C LEU A 215 13.68 -11.05 -20.76
N GLN A 216 12.47 -10.54 -21.01
CA GLN A 216 12.19 -9.12 -20.84
C GLN A 216 11.78 -8.84 -19.40
N PRO A 217 12.32 -7.80 -18.74
CA PRO A 217 11.98 -7.51 -17.37
C PRO A 217 10.57 -6.91 -17.24
N GLN A 218 9.89 -7.26 -16.15
CA GLN A 218 8.63 -6.63 -15.76
C GLN A 218 8.89 -5.15 -15.37
N LEU A 219 8.07 -4.22 -15.88
CA LEU A 219 8.25 -2.78 -15.62
C LEU A 219 7.08 -2.19 -14.82
N ALA A 220 7.41 -1.31 -13.87
CA ALA A 220 6.43 -0.66 -12.99
C ALA A 220 5.87 0.64 -13.56
N THR A 221 4.59 0.91 -13.28
CA THR A 221 3.86 2.14 -13.62
C THR A 221 4.01 3.19 -12.51
N LEU A 222 4.30 4.45 -12.85
CA LEU A 222 4.36 5.52 -11.85
C LEU A 222 2.94 5.88 -11.41
N VAL A 223 2.70 5.89 -10.09
CA VAL A 223 1.41 6.30 -9.51
C VAL A 223 1.66 7.19 -8.30
N ASP A 224 0.63 7.98 -7.94
CA ASP A 224 0.66 8.84 -6.76
C ASP A 224 0.19 8.11 -5.50
N SER A 225 -0.72 7.16 -5.67
CA SER A 225 -1.24 6.26 -4.64
C SER A 225 -1.55 4.91 -5.27
N PRO A 226 -1.47 3.80 -4.52
CA PRO A 226 -1.82 2.49 -5.05
C PRO A 226 -3.31 2.41 -5.41
N PRO A 227 -3.67 1.74 -6.51
CA PRO A 227 -5.06 1.37 -6.80
C PRO A 227 -5.62 0.39 -5.75
N SER A 228 -6.94 0.18 -5.76
CA SER A 228 -7.55 -0.89 -4.97
C SER A 228 -6.99 -2.27 -5.35
N GLY A 229 -6.94 -3.19 -4.37
CA GLY A 229 -6.42 -4.54 -4.52
C GLY A 229 -5.43 -4.93 -3.44
N ASP A 230 -4.93 -6.16 -3.53
CA ASP A 230 -3.93 -6.69 -2.61
C ASP A 230 -2.52 -6.47 -3.16
N TRP A 231 -1.75 -5.65 -2.45
CA TRP A 231 -0.42 -5.22 -2.85
C TRP A 231 0.62 -5.58 -1.80
N ARG A 232 1.80 -6.01 -2.25
CA ARG A 232 3.02 -6.07 -1.45
C ARG A 232 3.94 -4.93 -1.83
N TYR A 233 4.66 -4.38 -0.86
CA TYR A 233 5.55 -3.25 -1.07
C TYR A 233 6.97 -3.62 -0.70
N GLU A 234 7.90 -3.31 -1.59
CA GLU A 234 9.34 -3.51 -1.42
C GLU A 234 10.05 -2.15 -1.51
N VAL A 235 11.27 -2.09 -1.00
CA VAL A 235 12.14 -0.92 -1.19
C VAL A 235 12.34 -0.71 -2.70
N LYS A 236 12.19 0.53 -3.16
CA LYS A 236 12.67 0.91 -4.47
C LYS A 236 14.18 1.14 -4.38
N PHE A 237 14.94 0.11 -4.73
CA PHE A 237 16.39 0.22 -4.88
C PHE A 237 16.74 1.19 -6.01
N ASP A 238 17.79 1.97 -5.78
CA ASP A 238 18.43 2.82 -6.79
C ASP A 238 19.71 2.13 -7.26
N GLY A 239 19.61 1.39 -8.37
CA GLY A 239 20.66 0.49 -8.83
C GLY A 239 20.54 0.12 -10.29
N TYR A 240 21.25 -0.95 -10.68
CA TYR A 240 21.10 -1.54 -12.01
C TYR A 240 20.21 -2.77 -11.96
N ARG A 241 19.22 -2.78 -12.85
CA ARG A 241 18.36 -3.94 -13.04
C ARG A 241 19.12 -5.07 -13.75
N ILE A 242 19.25 -6.20 -13.06
CA ILE A 242 19.95 -7.41 -13.55
C ILE A 242 18.99 -8.61 -13.56
N LEU A 243 19.04 -9.36 -14.66
CA LEU A 243 18.38 -10.64 -14.85
C LEU A 243 19.45 -11.75 -14.85
N ALA A 244 19.36 -12.69 -13.93
CA ALA A 244 20.25 -13.84 -13.88
C ALA A 244 19.65 -15.02 -14.63
N ARG A 245 20.36 -15.50 -15.67
CA ARG A 245 20.07 -16.76 -16.35
C ARG A 245 20.99 -17.83 -15.81
N ILE A 246 20.43 -18.94 -15.35
CA ILE A 246 21.18 -20.10 -14.88
C ILE A 246 20.81 -21.28 -15.76
N ASP A 247 21.82 -21.95 -16.33
CA ASP A 247 21.68 -23.14 -17.17
C ASP A 247 22.82 -24.11 -16.82
N GLY A 248 22.60 -24.89 -15.76
CA GLY A 248 23.65 -25.63 -15.07
C GLY A 248 24.75 -24.68 -14.57
N ASP A 249 25.99 -24.95 -14.97
CA ASP A 249 27.16 -24.16 -14.57
C ASP A 249 27.32 -22.83 -15.35
N ASP A 250 26.58 -22.66 -16.46
CA ASP A 250 26.54 -21.41 -17.25
C ASP A 250 25.57 -20.43 -16.58
N VAL A 251 26.15 -19.58 -15.73
CA VAL A 251 25.44 -18.51 -15.02
C VAL A 251 25.80 -17.19 -15.66
N ARG A 252 24.78 -16.47 -16.15
CA ARG A 252 24.95 -15.17 -16.80
C ARG A 252 24.06 -14.09 -16.22
N LEU A 253 24.58 -12.88 -16.20
CA LEU A 253 23.91 -11.69 -15.68
C LEU A 253 23.67 -10.70 -16.80
N PHE A 254 22.40 -10.41 -17.09
CA PHE A 254 22.01 -9.49 -18.15
C PHE A 254 21.44 -8.20 -17.57
N THR A 255 21.90 -7.06 -18.06
CA THR A 255 21.26 -5.77 -17.78
C THR A 255 19.83 -5.74 -18.32
N ARG A 256 19.05 -4.76 -17.87
CA ARG A 256 17.72 -4.45 -18.43
C ARG A 256 17.66 -4.39 -19.96
N ASN A 257 18.74 -3.98 -20.63
CA ASN A 257 18.81 -3.85 -22.09
C ASN A 257 19.44 -5.08 -22.78
N GLY A 258 19.73 -6.15 -22.02
CA GLY A 258 20.23 -7.42 -22.55
C GLY A 258 21.76 -7.51 -22.68
N HIS A 259 22.52 -6.52 -22.21
CA HIS A 259 23.98 -6.61 -22.18
C HIS A 259 24.45 -7.61 -21.12
N ASP A 260 25.35 -8.51 -21.50
CA ASP A 260 25.98 -9.48 -20.59
C ASP A 260 27.03 -8.78 -19.72
N TRP A 261 26.78 -8.78 -18.40
CA TRP A 261 27.62 -8.20 -17.36
C TRP A 261 28.24 -9.27 -16.45
N SER A 262 28.22 -10.55 -16.86
CA SER A 262 28.74 -11.67 -16.06
C SER A 262 30.21 -11.47 -15.69
N GLY A 263 31.02 -10.97 -16.63
CA GLY A 263 32.44 -10.67 -16.38
C GLY A 263 32.69 -9.50 -15.42
N LYS A 264 31.71 -8.62 -15.22
CA LYS A 264 31.78 -7.49 -14.28
C LYS A 264 31.35 -7.85 -12.86
N MET A 265 30.76 -9.04 -12.68
CA MET A 265 30.08 -9.44 -11.44
C MET A 265 30.44 -10.89 -11.05
N PRO A 266 31.74 -11.24 -10.97
CA PRO A 266 32.17 -12.63 -10.79
C PRO A 266 31.73 -13.20 -9.44
N ARG A 267 31.68 -12.40 -8.36
CA ARG A 267 31.19 -12.85 -7.05
C ARG A 267 29.71 -13.24 -7.07
N GLN A 268 28.87 -12.45 -7.74
CA GLN A 268 27.44 -12.74 -7.85
C GLN A 268 27.19 -13.96 -8.73
N VAL A 269 27.95 -14.12 -9.82
CA VAL A 269 27.95 -15.33 -10.66
C VAL A 269 28.31 -16.58 -9.84
N ALA A 270 29.37 -16.50 -9.03
CA ALA A 270 29.78 -17.61 -8.17
C ALA A 270 28.72 -17.96 -7.11
N ALA A 271 28.13 -16.95 -6.45
CA ALA A 271 27.08 -17.15 -5.47
C ALA A 271 25.80 -17.76 -6.08
N LEU A 272 25.40 -17.31 -7.27
CA LEU A 272 24.26 -17.87 -7.99
C LEU A 272 24.51 -19.32 -8.43
N ARG A 273 25.73 -19.65 -8.84
CA ARG A 273 26.13 -21.04 -9.13
C ARG A 273 26.04 -21.92 -7.88
N ALA A 274 26.45 -21.40 -6.72
CA ALA A 274 26.40 -22.12 -5.45
C ALA A 274 24.97 -22.45 -4.96
N LEU A 275 23.93 -21.80 -5.51
CA LEU A 275 22.53 -22.18 -5.25
C LEU A 275 22.18 -23.58 -5.78
N GLY A 276 22.98 -24.14 -6.69
CA GLY A 276 22.84 -25.52 -7.16
C GLY A 276 21.55 -25.79 -7.94
N ILE A 277 21.00 -24.78 -8.63
CA ILE A 277 19.79 -24.96 -9.43
C ILE A 277 20.13 -25.40 -10.86
N ASP A 278 19.38 -26.37 -11.39
CA ASP A 278 19.59 -26.89 -12.76
C ASP A 278 19.38 -25.81 -13.84
N SER A 279 18.33 -25.00 -13.70
CA SER A 279 18.00 -23.95 -14.67
C SER A 279 17.07 -22.91 -14.06
N GLY A 280 17.17 -21.66 -14.49
CA GLY A 280 16.28 -20.61 -14.01
C GLY A 280 16.52 -19.23 -14.61
N TRP A 281 15.53 -18.36 -14.40
CA TRP A 281 15.66 -16.92 -14.57
C TRP A 281 15.26 -16.27 -13.26
N LEU A 282 16.16 -15.47 -12.70
CA LEU A 282 15.92 -14.67 -11.51
C LEU A 282 16.00 -13.20 -11.86
N ASP A 283 15.23 -12.38 -11.15
CA ASP A 283 15.05 -10.98 -11.45
C ASP A 283 15.29 -10.13 -10.20
N GLY A 284 16.13 -9.11 -10.31
CA GLY A 284 16.60 -8.36 -9.15
C GLY A 284 17.31 -7.06 -9.48
N GLU A 285 17.74 -6.35 -8.45
CA GLU A 285 18.50 -5.11 -8.55
C GLU A 285 19.86 -5.26 -7.90
N VAL A 286 20.91 -4.79 -8.56
CA VAL A 286 22.25 -4.71 -7.95
C VAL A 286 22.48 -3.30 -7.45
N VAL A 287 22.94 -3.20 -6.21
CA VAL A 287 23.20 -1.94 -5.50
C VAL A 287 24.58 -1.99 -4.86
N VAL A 288 25.19 -0.83 -4.69
CA VAL A 288 26.34 -0.64 -3.81
C VAL A 288 25.82 0.05 -2.56
N ALA A 289 26.08 -0.55 -1.40
CA ALA A 289 25.78 0.08 -0.13
C ALA A 289 26.85 1.15 0.16
N GLY A 290 26.42 2.38 0.46
CA GLY A 290 27.27 3.39 1.08
C GLY A 290 27.63 3.03 2.53
N GLU A 291 28.49 3.83 3.16
CA GLU A 291 28.97 3.59 4.54
C GLU A 291 27.84 3.56 5.60
N ASP A 292 26.68 4.12 5.29
CA ASP A 292 25.46 4.15 6.12
C ASP A 292 24.44 3.04 5.78
N GLY A 293 24.76 2.18 4.80
CA GLY A 293 23.88 1.12 4.32
C GLY A 293 22.77 1.57 3.35
N ALA A 294 22.71 2.87 2.99
CA ALA A 294 21.83 3.35 1.93
C ALA A 294 22.41 3.00 0.54
N ALA A 295 21.55 2.83 -0.46
CA ALA A 295 22.01 2.55 -1.83
C ALA A 295 22.60 3.83 -2.44
N ASP A 296 23.88 3.81 -2.82
CA ASP A 296 24.57 4.93 -3.47
C ASP A 296 24.78 4.62 -4.96
N PHE A 297 23.97 5.30 -5.80
CA PHE A 297 24.00 5.13 -7.25
C PHE A 297 25.26 5.70 -7.91
N GLN A 298 25.89 6.74 -7.34
CA GLN A 298 27.17 7.27 -7.83
C GLN A 298 28.31 6.31 -7.50
N ALA A 299 28.31 5.73 -6.29
CA ALA A 299 29.25 4.68 -5.92
C ALA A 299 29.10 3.43 -6.79
N LEU A 300 27.87 3.06 -7.17
CA LEU A 300 27.60 1.94 -8.07
C LEU A 300 28.17 2.16 -9.49
N GLN A 301 28.09 3.37 -10.04
CA GLN A 301 28.71 3.69 -11.33
C GLN A 301 30.23 3.54 -11.28
N ASN A 302 30.86 4.07 -10.24
CA ASN A 302 32.31 3.99 -10.05
C ASN A 302 32.80 2.54 -9.84
N ALA A 303 32.04 1.72 -9.09
CA ALA A 303 32.40 0.32 -8.82
C ALA A 303 32.53 -0.53 -10.10
N PHE A 304 31.71 -0.24 -11.12
CA PHE A 304 31.78 -0.94 -12.42
C PHE A 304 32.89 -0.43 -13.36
N ASP A 305 33.46 0.75 -13.07
CA ASP A 305 34.53 1.36 -13.84
C ASP A 305 35.92 1.05 -13.24
N THR A 306 36.02 0.70 -11.95
CA THR A 306 37.29 0.48 -11.24
C THR A 306 37.60 -0.98 -10.86
N GLU A 307 36.83 -1.97 -11.36
CA GLU A 307 37.01 -3.40 -11.02
C GLU A 307 36.96 -3.70 -9.51
N HIS A 308 36.22 -2.92 -8.71
CA HIS A 308 36.06 -3.15 -7.27
C HIS A 308 34.63 -3.64 -6.99
N ASP A 309 34.41 -4.95 -7.13
CA ASP A 309 33.11 -5.60 -6.91
C ASP A 309 32.78 -5.88 -5.43
N GLU A 310 33.63 -5.40 -4.51
CA GLU A 310 33.65 -5.83 -3.12
C GLU A 310 32.38 -5.47 -2.32
N HIS A 311 31.61 -4.49 -2.79
CA HIS A 311 30.42 -3.97 -2.11
C HIS A 311 29.11 -4.12 -2.91
N ILE A 312 29.11 -4.90 -4.00
CA ILE A 312 27.92 -5.08 -4.84
C ILE A 312 27.00 -6.15 -4.23
N THR A 313 25.82 -5.74 -3.79
CA THR A 313 24.75 -6.64 -3.31
C THR A 313 23.68 -6.80 -4.38
N TYR A 314 23.29 -8.04 -4.69
CA TYR A 314 22.22 -8.37 -5.61
C TYR A 314 20.93 -8.73 -4.85
N TYR A 315 19.99 -7.79 -4.83
CA TYR A 315 18.66 -7.99 -4.26
C TYR A 315 17.72 -8.66 -5.27
N LEU A 316 17.47 -9.95 -5.04
CA LEU A 316 16.58 -10.79 -5.84
C LEU A 316 15.15 -10.64 -5.36
N PHE A 317 14.21 -10.49 -6.30
CA PHE A 317 12.83 -10.17 -5.93
C PHE A 317 11.74 -10.78 -6.80
N ASP A 318 12.10 -11.48 -7.88
CA ASP A 318 11.20 -12.36 -8.61
C ASP A 318 11.96 -13.54 -9.24
N LEU A 319 11.23 -14.59 -9.62
CA LEU A 319 11.73 -15.84 -10.19
C LEU A 319 10.81 -16.30 -11.33
N PRO A 320 10.96 -15.76 -12.55
CA PRO A 320 10.12 -16.13 -13.69
C PRO A 320 10.26 -17.60 -14.15
N PHE A 321 11.42 -18.23 -13.96
CA PHE A 321 11.67 -19.63 -14.34
C PHE A 321 12.51 -20.36 -13.29
N LEU A 322 12.19 -21.63 -13.02
CA LEU A 322 12.99 -22.50 -12.15
C LEU A 322 12.83 -23.97 -12.55
N GLY A 323 13.95 -24.71 -12.65
CA GLY A 323 13.96 -26.16 -12.82
C GLY A 323 13.19 -26.66 -14.05
N GLY A 324 13.29 -25.94 -15.17
CA GLY A 324 12.55 -26.23 -16.41
C GLY A 324 11.04 -25.92 -16.36
N GLN A 325 10.59 -25.18 -15.35
CA GLN A 325 9.20 -24.70 -15.22
C GLN A 325 9.11 -23.20 -15.53
N ASP A 326 8.11 -22.82 -16.33
CA ASP A 326 7.73 -21.43 -16.56
C ASP A 326 6.76 -20.99 -15.45
N LEU A 327 7.24 -20.13 -14.54
CA LEU A 327 6.47 -19.67 -13.39
C LEU A 327 5.73 -18.36 -13.69
N ARG A 328 5.90 -17.76 -14.87
CA ARG A 328 5.38 -16.42 -15.19
C ARG A 328 3.86 -16.30 -15.06
N GLN A 329 3.12 -17.37 -15.29
CA GLN A 329 1.65 -17.36 -15.17
C GLN A 329 1.15 -17.61 -13.74
N LEU A 330 2.04 -17.96 -12.80
CA LEU A 330 1.69 -18.10 -11.41
C LEU A 330 1.52 -16.74 -10.74
N PRO A 331 0.69 -16.64 -9.69
CA PRO A 331 0.64 -15.47 -8.80
C PRO A 331 2.02 -15.03 -8.32
N LEU A 332 2.22 -13.72 -8.17
CA LEU A 332 3.46 -13.15 -7.63
C LEU A 332 3.84 -13.77 -6.28
N GLN A 333 2.86 -13.98 -5.40
CA GLN A 333 3.08 -14.57 -4.08
C GLN A 333 3.76 -15.94 -4.16
N ASP A 334 3.33 -16.78 -5.11
CA ASP A 334 3.87 -18.13 -5.28
C ASP A 334 5.31 -18.10 -5.80
N ARG A 335 5.60 -17.19 -6.75
CA ARG A 335 6.95 -16.98 -7.27
C ARG A 335 7.89 -16.47 -6.17
N ARG A 336 7.45 -15.49 -5.38
CA ARG A 336 8.22 -14.93 -4.25
C ARG A 336 8.46 -15.93 -3.14
N THR A 337 7.46 -16.70 -2.75
CA THR A 337 7.60 -17.77 -1.73
C THR A 337 8.56 -18.86 -2.21
N THR A 338 8.61 -19.13 -3.52
CA THR A 338 9.58 -20.06 -4.10
C THR A 338 10.99 -19.48 -4.12
N LEU A 339 11.15 -18.21 -4.49
CA LEU A 339 12.42 -17.50 -4.43
C LEU A 339 12.98 -17.41 -3.00
N GLN A 340 12.13 -17.10 -2.02
CA GLN A 340 12.54 -17.01 -0.62
C GLN A 340 13.11 -18.34 -0.13
N ARG A 341 12.40 -19.45 -0.36
CA ARG A 341 12.89 -20.80 0.00
C ARG A 341 14.18 -21.18 -0.72
N LEU A 342 14.33 -20.77 -1.98
CA LEU A 342 15.59 -20.97 -2.72
C LEU A 342 16.75 -20.24 -2.04
N LEU A 343 16.52 -19.06 -1.49
CA LEU A 343 17.56 -18.24 -0.84
C LEU A 343 17.74 -18.51 0.66
N GLU A 344 16.85 -19.28 1.31
CA GLU A 344 17.01 -19.67 2.73
C GLU A 344 18.32 -20.42 3.01
N HIS A 345 18.83 -21.13 2.01
CA HIS A 345 20.05 -21.94 2.11
C HIS A 345 21.28 -21.23 1.50
N ASN A 346 21.13 -19.97 1.09
CA ASN A 346 22.24 -19.18 0.56
C ASN A 346 23.13 -18.68 1.70
N GLU A 347 24.40 -19.07 1.66
CA GLU A 347 25.42 -18.63 2.64
C GLU A 347 26.14 -17.33 2.21
N SER A 348 25.90 -16.85 0.99
CA SER A 348 26.59 -15.67 0.46
C SER A 348 25.92 -14.36 0.89
N ASP A 349 26.73 -13.39 1.29
CA ASP A 349 26.32 -12.03 1.63
C ASP A 349 25.97 -11.17 0.41
N VAL A 350 26.42 -11.55 -0.78
CA VAL A 350 26.20 -10.80 -2.03
C VAL A 350 24.83 -11.03 -2.65
N LEU A 351 24.08 -12.05 -2.23
CA LEU A 351 22.70 -12.32 -2.68
C LEU A 351 21.73 -12.10 -1.52
N LYS A 352 20.72 -11.25 -1.73
CA LYS A 352 19.70 -10.99 -0.73
C LYS A 352 18.30 -11.11 -1.31
N TYR A 353 17.37 -11.65 -0.54
CA TYR A 353 15.96 -11.56 -0.87
C TYR A 353 15.43 -10.15 -0.57
N SER A 354 14.76 -9.53 -1.54
CA SER A 354 14.02 -8.28 -1.33
C SER A 354 12.74 -8.58 -0.55
N ALA A 355 12.81 -8.44 0.77
CA ALA A 355 11.65 -8.61 1.64
C ALA A 355 10.60 -7.52 1.37
N ASP A 356 9.33 -7.92 1.36
CA ASP A 356 8.21 -7.01 1.37
C ASP A 356 7.78 -6.65 2.79
N PHE A 357 7.10 -5.53 2.90
CA PHE A 357 6.67 -4.94 4.14
C PHE A 357 5.17 -5.16 4.37
N ASP A 358 4.79 -5.47 5.61
CA ASP A 358 3.41 -5.72 6.04
C ASP A 358 2.81 -4.52 6.81
N GLN A 359 3.20 -3.31 6.41
CA GLN A 359 2.70 -2.07 6.97
C GLN A 359 1.88 -1.28 5.94
N PRO A 360 1.03 -0.33 6.38
CA PRO A 360 0.31 0.55 5.46
C PRO A 360 1.29 1.30 4.54
N VAL A 361 0.95 1.33 3.25
CA VAL A 361 1.77 1.92 2.19
C VAL A 361 2.13 3.38 2.45
N GLU A 362 1.23 4.16 3.04
CA GLU A 362 1.49 5.57 3.37
C GLU A 362 2.59 5.68 4.43
N SER A 363 2.51 4.86 5.48
CA SER A 363 3.53 4.81 6.54
C SER A 363 4.87 4.31 6.01
N LEU A 364 4.84 3.31 5.12
CA LEU A 364 6.04 2.80 4.47
C LEU A 364 6.66 3.85 3.56
N LEU A 365 5.85 4.58 2.81
CA LEU A 365 6.34 5.62 1.91
C LEU A 365 6.94 6.77 2.72
N ASP A 366 6.25 7.25 3.76
CA ASP A 366 6.77 8.28 4.67
C ASP A 366 8.08 7.85 5.34
N SER A 367 8.19 6.57 5.72
CA SER A 367 9.41 6.03 6.32
C SER A 367 10.53 5.90 5.30
N ALA A 368 10.24 5.40 4.09
CA ALA A 368 11.20 5.36 3.00
C ALA A 368 11.73 6.77 2.68
N CYS A 369 10.88 7.78 2.70
CA CYS A 369 11.28 9.16 2.41
C CYS A 369 12.11 9.79 3.53
N ARG A 370 11.80 9.49 4.80
CA ARG A 370 12.63 9.92 5.94
C ARG A 370 14.00 9.25 5.94
N LEU A 371 14.06 8.00 5.48
CA LEU A 371 15.30 7.24 5.28
C LEU A 371 16.00 7.58 3.96
N GLN A 372 15.56 8.62 3.25
CA GLN A 372 16.14 9.07 1.98
C GLN A 372 16.22 8.00 0.87
N LEU A 373 15.38 6.96 0.95
CA LEU A 373 15.24 5.97 -0.10
C LEU A 373 14.47 6.56 -1.29
N GLU A 374 14.66 6.01 -2.49
CA GLU A 374 13.99 6.53 -3.70
C GLU A 374 12.45 6.38 -3.64
N GLY A 375 11.97 5.40 -2.87
CA GLY A 375 10.56 5.15 -2.62
C GLY A 375 10.25 3.66 -2.47
N LEU A 376 9.09 3.24 -2.97
CA LEU A 376 8.60 1.87 -2.91
C LEU A 376 8.23 1.32 -4.28
N ILE A 377 8.38 0.02 -4.45
CA ILE A 377 7.75 -0.75 -5.52
C ILE A 377 6.58 -1.52 -4.94
N GLY A 378 5.37 -1.22 -5.40
CA GLY A 378 4.17 -1.99 -5.10
C GLY A 378 3.95 -3.05 -6.17
N LYS A 379 3.61 -4.27 -5.77
CA LYS A 379 3.31 -5.37 -6.70
C LYS A 379 2.03 -6.08 -6.27
N ARG A 380 1.10 -6.31 -7.20
CA ARG A 380 -0.17 -6.97 -6.90
C ARG A 380 0.06 -8.47 -6.64
N VAL A 381 -0.47 -8.98 -5.53
CA VAL A 381 -0.18 -10.33 -4.98
C VAL A 381 -0.51 -11.46 -5.98
N ASP A 382 -1.60 -11.30 -6.73
CA ASP A 382 -2.11 -12.29 -7.69
C ASP A 382 -1.55 -12.12 -9.12
N SER A 383 -0.64 -11.17 -9.33
CA SER A 383 -0.25 -10.78 -10.69
C SER A 383 0.73 -11.76 -11.38
N PRO A 384 0.54 -12.02 -12.68
CA PRO A 384 1.51 -12.76 -13.48
C PRO A 384 2.73 -11.88 -13.83
N TYR A 385 3.81 -12.52 -14.24
CA TYR A 385 4.99 -11.87 -14.81
C TYR A 385 4.84 -11.72 -16.33
N SER A 386 4.61 -10.50 -16.79
CA SER A 386 4.28 -10.21 -18.19
C SER A 386 5.47 -9.82 -19.07
N GLY A 387 6.61 -9.47 -18.45
CA GLY A 387 7.82 -9.00 -19.15
C GLY A 387 7.66 -7.66 -19.87
N ARG A 388 6.69 -6.84 -19.44
CA ARG A 388 6.40 -5.52 -20.00
C ARG A 388 5.97 -4.55 -18.90
N ARG A 389 5.72 -3.30 -19.27
CA ARG A 389 5.07 -2.33 -18.38
C ARG A 389 3.65 -2.78 -18.10
N SER A 390 3.31 -2.88 -16.81
CA SER A 390 1.99 -3.27 -16.35
C SER A 390 1.53 -2.35 -15.22
N PRO A 391 0.21 -2.12 -15.05
CA PRO A 391 -0.31 -1.54 -13.81
C PRO A 391 -0.11 -2.47 -12.61
N ASP A 392 0.17 -3.76 -12.80
CA ASP A 392 0.31 -4.74 -11.71
C ASP A 392 1.53 -4.50 -10.83
N TRP A 393 2.52 -3.79 -11.38
CA TRP A 393 3.66 -3.27 -10.64
C TRP A 393 3.59 -1.76 -10.69
N ILE A 394 3.66 -1.13 -9.55
CA ILE A 394 3.63 0.32 -9.40
C ILE A 394 4.90 0.80 -8.71
N LYS A 395 5.30 2.03 -9.01
CA LYS A 395 6.37 2.71 -8.28
C LYS A 395 5.80 3.96 -7.63
N LEU A 396 5.99 4.05 -6.32
CA LEU A 396 5.66 5.19 -5.49
C LEU A 396 6.99 5.86 -5.17
N LYS A 397 7.19 7.09 -5.65
CA LYS A 397 8.43 7.82 -5.40
C LYS A 397 8.28 8.71 -4.20
N CYS A 398 9.36 8.82 -3.44
CA CYS A 398 9.47 9.88 -2.45
C CYS A 398 9.44 11.24 -3.15
N LYS A 399 8.35 11.97 -2.94
CA LYS A 399 8.18 13.31 -3.48
C LYS A 399 8.83 14.28 -2.53
N GLN A 400 10.12 14.54 -2.72
CA GLN A 400 10.68 15.77 -2.21
C GLN A 400 10.07 16.93 -3.00
N ARG A 401 9.40 17.82 -2.27
CA ARG A 401 8.83 19.05 -2.83
C ARG A 401 9.64 20.19 -2.30
N GLN A 402 10.03 21.06 -3.22
CA GLN A 402 10.71 22.28 -2.89
C GLN A 402 10.17 23.38 -3.80
N GLU A 403 10.13 24.59 -3.27
CA GLU A 403 9.83 25.79 -4.04
C GLU A 403 11.10 26.30 -4.70
N PHE A 404 11.02 26.51 -6.01
CA PHE A 404 12.15 26.99 -6.81
C PHE A 404 11.79 28.29 -7.49
N VAL A 405 12.78 29.16 -7.63
CA VAL A 405 12.70 30.36 -8.46
C VAL A 405 13.01 29.95 -9.90
N ILE A 406 12.15 30.31 -10.84
CA ILE A 406 12.43 30.13 -12.26
C ILE A 406 13.40 31.24 -12.68
N VAL A 407 14.61 30.84 -13.07
CA VAL A 407 15.68 31.77 -13.50
C VAL A 407 15.89 31.79 -15.01
N GLY A 408 15.17 30.94 -15.73
CA GLY A 408 15.19 30.88 -17.19
C GLY A 408 14.46 29.66 -17.71
N TYR A 409 14.52 29.46 -19.03
CA TYR A 409 14.00 28.28 -19.69
C TYR A 409 14.80 28.01 -20.97
N THR A 410 14.81 26.76 -21.44
CA THR A 410 15.50 26.38 -22.69
C THR A 410 14.55 26.40 -23.87
N ASP A 411 15.08 26.56 -25.08
CA ASP A 411 14.32 26.35 -26.31
C ASP A 411 13.70 24.94 -26.36
N PRO A 412 12.50 24.79 -26.97
CA PRO A 412 11.88 23.50 -27.17
C PRO A 412 12.67 22.66 -28.18
N LYS A 413 12.61 21.33 -28.06
CA LYS A 413 13.19 20.37 -29.02
C LYS A 413 12.13 19.35 -29.45
N GLY A 414 12.22 18.86 -30.69
CA GLY A 414 11.31 17.86 -31.24
C GLY A 414 9.90 18.40 -31.49
N SER A 415 8.87 17.61 -31.14
CA SER A 415 7.45 17.96 -31.32
C SER A 415 6.88 18.91 -30.25
N ARG A 416 7.73 19.45 -29.37
CA ARG A 416 7.33 20.26 -28.22
C ARG A 416 7.21 21.74 -28.62
N SER A 417 6.22 22.45 -28.06
CA SER A 417 6.02 23.89 -28.25
C SER A 417 6.13 24.66 -26.92
N GLY A 418 6.44 25.96 -26.98
CA GLY A 418 6.70 26.79 -25.81
C GLY A 418 8.16 26.74 -25.40
N PHE A 419 8.47 26.01 -24.32
CA PHE A 419 9.82 25.82 -23.81
C PHE A 419 10.20 24.32 -23.66
N GLY A 420 11.48 24.02 -23.66
CA GLY A 420 12.04 22.68 -23.46
C GLY A 420 12.08 22.25 -21.99
N ALA A 421 12.73 23.06 -21.15
CA ALA A 421 12.80 22.86 -19.69
C ALA A 421 12.86 24.21 -18.97
N LEU A 422 12.38 24.28 -17.73
CA LEU A 422 12.59 25.43 -16.84
C LEU A 422 13.94 25.28 -16.13
N LEU A 423 14.68 26.37 -15.99
CA LEU A 423 15.90 26.48 -15.19
C LEU A 423 15.51 26.97 -13.79
N LEU A 424 15.95 26.26 -12.77
CA LEU A 424 15.50 26.44 -11.38
C LEU A 424 16.64 26.93 -10.49
N ALA A 425 16.31 27.75 -9.50
CA ALA A 425 17.23 28.19 -8.46
C ALA A 425 16.57 28.18 -7.08
N LEU A 426 17.39 28.21 -6.04
CA LEU A 426 17.01 28.32 -4.63
C LEU A 426 17.57 29.59 -4.04
N HIS A 427 16.85 30.21 -3.09
CA HIS A 427 17.46 31.22 -2.24
C HIS A 427 18.37 30.56 -1.22
N ASP A 428 19.63 30.99 -1.19
CA ASP A 428 20.53 30.70 -0.08
C ASP A 428 20.14 31.60 1.11
N HIS A 429 19.84 30.99 2.25
CA HIS A 429 19.30 31.71 3.41
C HIS A 429 20.34 32.65 4.05
N ASP A 430 21.62 32.32 3.96
CA ASP A 430 22.69 33.06 4.64
C ASP A 430 23.19 34.24 3.80
N SER A 431 23.32 34.06 2.49
CA SER A 431 23.76 35.10 1.55
C SER A 431 22.62 35.86 0.88
N GLY A 432 21.40 35.31 0.85
CA GLY A 432 20.25 35.83 0.11
C GLY A 432 20.32 35.62 -1.41
N GLU A 433 21.43 35.08 -1.92
CA GLU A 433 21.66 34.89 -3.34
C GLU A 433 20.88 33.71 -3.93
N LEU A 434 20.62 33.74 -5.23
CA LEU A 434 20.05 32.61 -5.95
C LEU A 434 21.15 31.61 -6.33
N ARG A 435 20.97 30.34 -5.97
CA ARG A 435 21.84 29.24 -6.36
C ARG A 435 21.13 28.32 -7.35
N TYR A 436 21.81 28.01 -8.45
CA TYR A 436 21.25 27.12 -9.47
C TYR A 436 20.97 25.73 -8.92
N ALA A 437 19.79 25.19 -9.23
CA ALA A 437 19.27 23.92 -8.72
C ALA A 437 18.91 22.92 -9.85
N GLY A 438 19.36 23.17 -11.08
CA GLY A 438 19.12 22.29 -12.23
C GLY A 438 17.91 22.70 -13.07
N LYS A 439 17.43 21.77 -13.90
CA LYS A 439 16.35 22.01 -14.87
C LYS A 439 15.25 20.96 -14.83
N VAL A 440 14.00 21.37 -15.08
CA VAL A 440 12.83 20.48 -15.15
C VAL A 440 12.14 20.54 -16.51
N GLY A 441 12.09 19.39 -17.18
CA GLY A 441 11.52 19.25 -18.52
C GLY A 441 10.24 18.39 -18.58
N THR A 442 9.79 17.79 -17.49
CA THR A 442 8.66 16.84 -17.49
C THR A 442 7.53 17.31 -16.56
N GLY A 443 6.30 16.81 -16.75
CA GLY A 443 5.16 17.14 -15.88
C GLY A 443 4.25 18.27 -16.37
N PHE A 444 4.43 18.73 -17.61
CA PHE A 444 3.60 19.77 -18.23
C PHE A 444 2.75 19.17 -19.35
N SER A 445 1.45 19.47 -19.37
CA SER A 445 0.61 19.23 -20.55
C SER A 445 0.84 20.32 -21.60
N ALA A 446 0.36 20.11 -22.83
CA ALA A 446 0.40 21.15 -23.87
C ALA A 446 -0.25 22.47 -23.41
N THR A 447 -1.35 22.37 -22.66
CA THR A 447 -2.02 23.51 -22.05
C THR A 447 -1.18 24.20 -20.97
N THR A 448 -0.50 23.44 -20.09
CA THR A 448 0.36 24.06 -19.07
C THR A 448 1.61 24.71 -19.68
N LEU A 449 2.20 24.09 -20.70
CA LEU A 449 3.35 24.65 -21.42
C LEU A 449 3.02 26.02 -22.02
N ALA A 450 1.91 26.12 -22.75
CA ALA A 450 1.48 27.37 -23.36
C ALA A 450 1.20 28.47 -22.31
N SER A 451 0.49 28.11 -21.23
CA SER A 451 0.15 29.04 -20.15
C SER A 451 1.38 29.56 -19.40
N ILE A 452 2.33 28.68 -19.06
CA ILE A 452 3.56 29.07 -18.35
C ILE A 452 4.45 29.90 -19.27
N HIS A 453 4.63 29.49 -20.53
CA HIS A 453 5.44 30.24 -21.49
C HIS A 453 4.92 31.67 -21.69
N ALA A 454 3.61 31.85 -21.82
CA ALA A 454 3.00 33.18 -21.95
C ALA A 454 3.26 34.09 -20.73
N ARG A 455 3.43 33.52 -19.53
CA ARG A 455 3.76 34.25 -18.31
C ARG A 455 5.25 34.55 -18.17
N LEU A 456 6.11 33.70 -18.71
CA LEU A 456 7.57 33.87 -18.66
C LEU A 456 8.08 34.82 -19.74
N LYS A 457 7.45 34.84 -20.92
CA LYS A 457 7.89 35.66 -22.05
C LYS A 457 8.04 37.16 -21.73
N PRO A 458 7.13 37.81 -20.97
CA PRO A 458 7.31 39.21 -20.57
C PRO A 458 8.43 39.45 -19.56
N LEU A 459 8.95 38.39 -18.94
CA LEU A 459 10.00 38.43 -17.90
C LEU A 459 11.39 38.14 -18.47
N GLU A 460 11.52 37.98 -19.79
CA GLU A 460 12.80 37.75 -20.45
C GLU A 460 13.71 38.97 -20.30
N ILE A 461 14.94 38.70 -19.91
CA ILE A 461 15.99 39.70 -19.73
C ILE A 461 17.21 39.33 -20.56
N ALA A 462 17.93 40.33 -21.07
CA ALA A 462 19.07 40.12 -21.96
C ALA A 462 20.32 39.54 -21.25
N ARG A 463 20.36 39.60 -19.91
CA ARG A 463 21.47 39.06 -19.10
C ARG A 463 20.95 37.93 -18.22
N PRO A 464 21.67 36.80 -18.12
CA PRO A 464 21.28 35.71 -17.23
C PRO A 464 21.12 36.17 -15.79
N ALA A 465 20.08 35.67 -15.12
CA ALA A 465 19.86 35.95 -13.69
C ALA A 465 20.92 35.31 -12.78
N LEU A 466 21.71 34.36 -13.32
CA LEU A 466 22.79 33.67 -12.62
C LEU A 466 24.06 33.66 -13.50
N PRO A 467 25.26 33.77 -12.90
CA PRO A 467 26.51 33.76 -13.64
C PRO A 467 26.85 32.40 -14.28
N ASN A 468 26.29 31.29 -13.79
CA ASN A 468 26.44 29.92 -14.36
C ASN A 468 25.15 29.08 -14.13
N PRO A 469 24.12 29.21 -14.98
CA PRO A 469 22.89 28.41 -14.96
C PRO A 469 22.94 27.12 -15.81
#